data_AF-A0A3B3UYZ3-F1
#
_entry.id   AF-A0A3B3UYZ3-F1
#
_cell.length_a   1.000
_cell.length_b   1.000
_cell.length_c   1.000
_cell.angle_alpha   90.00
_cell.angle_beta   90.00
_cell.angle_gamma   90.00
#
_symmetry.space_group_name_H-M   'P 1'
#
loop_
_entity.id
_entity.type
_entity.pdbx_description
1 polymer ?
#
loop_
_entity_poly.entity_id
_entity_poly.type
_entity_poly.pdbx_seq_one_letter_code
_entity_poly.pdbx_strand_id
1 'polypeptide(L)'
;MQHVLVQQLEKRAEVLTVVKERILTTDWCSVTMTKKQQCAFQGVLMLMGLLGGSVKVVGKDVNNIEVDSDVSLEIPSGTVIAYSIMELEIKKNGHYGICLRPSAMGGFESDSIPFNGSLDTVDRSSNGHGAQEDAPLTISHSGWSDMDLSPLADLPRSTRCELMEKLQEALRDRFALSYLQSELEKLCYCEKAETPIIGEKETIPTSSRVPECVPTGFSSHLPSAYLLVSAMEELPDETLNILSNSRPDFLSAFDVLMRGLKESGGNVSVLSLPAPLQDNQVFQRAEQLLGSIRVTLRRDADRLRMEMENADGAPALLLGLSVHGLALLCTDVH
;
A
#
# COMPACT_ATOMS: atom_id res chain seq x y z
N MET A 1 3.95 -26.78 -23.04
CA MET A 1 2.91 -26.06 -23.81
C MET A 1 3.61 -25.02 -24.70
N GLN A 2 3.22 -24.82 -25.98
CA GLN A 2 3.99 -23.99 -26.94
C GLN A 2 3.41 -22.59 -27.21
N HIS A 3 2.35 -22.20 -26.49
CA HIS A 3 1.74 -20.89 -26.71
C HIS A 3 2.65 -19.77 -26.18
N VAL A 4 2.96 -18.79 -27.04
CA VAL A 4 3.93 -17.71 -26.74
C VAL A 4 3.57 -16.96 -25.45
N LEU A 5 2.29 -16.65 -25.22
CA LEU A 5 1.86 -16.01 -23.98
C LEU A 5 2.13 -16.88 -22.75
N VAL A 6 1.86 -18.18 -22.82
CA VAL A 6 2.04 -19.09 -21.67
C VAL A 6 3.52 -19.21 -21.33
N GLN A 7 4.39 -19.26 -22.34
CA GLN A 7 5.85 -19.29 -22.14
C GLN A 7 6.41 -17.99 -21.54
N GLN A 8 5.78 -16.85 -21.83
CA GLN A 8 6.17 -15.57 -21.23
C GLN A 8 5.72 -15.48 -19.77
N LEU A 9 4.50 -15.94 -19.48
CA LEU A 9 3.94 -15.94 -18.12
C LEU A 9 4.66 -16.94 -17.21
N GLU A 10 5.02 -18.12 -17.73
CA GLU A 10 5.81 -19.12 -17.00
C GLU A 10 7.15 -18.55 -16.54
N LYS A 11 7.85 -17.78 -17.40
CA LYS A 11 9.11 -17.10 -17.05
C LYS A 11 8.96 -16.05 -15.95
N ARG A 12 7.77 -15.47 -15.83
CA ARG A 12 7.46 -14.43 -14.85
C ARG A 12 6.80 -14.99 -13.60
N ALA A 13 6.60 -16.30 -13.51
CA ALA A 13 5.86 -16.95 -12.43
C ALA A 13 4.47 -16.31 -12.18
N GLU A 14 3.85 -15.78 -13.23
CA GLU A 14 2.53 -15.14 -13.14
C GLU A 14 1.43 -16.21 -13.03
N VAL A 15 0.46 -16.00 -12.15
CA VAL A 15 -0.70 -16.89 -12.00
C VAL A 15 -1.74 -16.55 -13.06
N LEU A 16 -2.15 -17.55 -13.83
CA LEU A 16 -3.23 -17.41 -14.80
C LEU A 16 -4.58 -17.62 -14.10
N THR A 17 -5.52 -16.71 -14.32
CA THR A 17 -6.87 -16.77 -13.74
C THR A 17 -7.94 -16.73 -14.82
N VAL A 18 -9.09 -17.34 -14.53
CA VAL A 18 -10.27 -17.34 -15.41
C VAL A 18 -11.39 -16.63 -14.69
N VAL A 19 -12.02 -15.65 -15.36
CA VAL A 19 -13.25 -15.02 -14.87
C VAL A 19 -14.39 -16.03 -14.94
N LYS A 20 -14.88 -16.45 -13.78
CA LYS A 20 -15.98 -17.41 -13.65
C LYS A 20 -17.34 -16.72 -13.72
N GLU A 21 -17.49 -15.66 -12.95
CA GLU A 21 -18.73 -14.92 -12.77
C GLU A 21 -18.46 -13.42 -12.83
N ARG A 22 -19.46 -12.65 -13.24
CA ARG A 22 -19.38 -11.19 -13.31
C ARG A 22 -20.71 -10.54 -12.97
N ILE A 23 -20.65 -9.40 -12.29
CA ILE A 23 -21.77 -8.52 -12.01
C ILE A 23 -21.68 -7.36 -12.99
N LEU A 24 -22.76 -7.13 -13.74
CA LEU A 24 -22.81 -6.11 -14.78
C LEU A 24 -24.04 -5.20 -14.60
N THR A 25 -23.92 -3.95 -15.01
CA THR A 25 -25.05 -3.01 -15.05
C THR A 25 -26.05 -3.43 -16.12
N THR A 26 -27.34 -3.38 -15.80
CA THR A 26 -28.40 -3.63 -16.79
C THR A 26 -28.75 -2.37 -17.57
N ASP A 27 -28.71 -1.22 -16.90
CA ASP A 27 -29.12 0.07 -17.41
C ASP A 27 -28.01 1.11 -17.26
N TRP A 28 -28.10 2.20 -18.00
CA TRP A 28 -27.22 3.36 -17.83
C TRP A 28 -27.53 4.05 -16.50
N CYS A 29 -26.49 4.38 -15.73
CA CYS A 29 -26.64 5.11 -14.49
C CYS A 29 -25.53 6.15 -14.31
N SER A 30 -25.73 7.10 -13.38
CA SER A 30 -24.73 8.10 -13.02
C SER A 30 -24.52 8.08 -11.50
N VAL A 31 -23.26 8.18 -11.09
CA VAL A 31 -22.84 8.27 -9.69
C VAL A 31 -22.22 9.65 -9.47
N THR A 32 -22.77 10.41 -8.52
CA THR A 32 -22.25 11.74 -8.16
C THR A 32 -21.63 11.68 -6.78
N MET A 33 -20.36 12.11 -6.67
CA MET A 33 -19.69 12.25 -5.39
C MET A 33 -19.79 13.68 -4.89
N THR A 34 -20.62 13.90 -3.88
CA THR A 34 -20.73 15.19 -3.18
C THR A 34 -19.69 15.25 -2.05
N LYS A 35 -18.59 15.99 -2.25
CA LYS A 35 -17.57 16.17 -1.21
C LYS A 35 -17.98 17.31 -0.26
N LYS A 36 -18.56 16.98 0.90
CA LYS A 36 -18.79 17.98 1.96
C LYS A 36 -17.53 18.16 2.80
N GLN A 37 -16.75 19.20 2.53
CA GLN A 37 -15.64 19.60 3.39
C GLN A 37 -16.11 20.62 4.43
N GLN A 38 -16.37 20.17 5.65
CA GLN A 38 -16.67 21.06 6.78
C GLN A 38 -15.35 21.62 7.35
N CYS A 39 -14.89 22.74 6.80
CA CYS A 39 -13.74 23.46 7.35
C CYS A 39 -14.18 24.33 8.53
N ALA A 40 -13.99 23.85 9.76
CA ALA A 40 -14.06 24.69 10.96
C ALA A 40 -12.78 25.55 11.05
N PHE A 41 -12.70 26.64 10.28
CA PHE A 41 -11.54 27.54 10.25
C PHE A 41 -11.90 28.94 10.74
N GLN A 42 -11.83 29.16 12.06
CA GLN A 42 -11.99 30.48 12.66
C GLN A 42 -10.76 31.40 12.45
N GLY A 43 -9.63 30.88 11.93
CA GLY A 43 -8.36 31.62 11.82
C GLY A 43 -7.83 31.95 10.41
N VAL A 44 -8.28 31.26 9.34
CA VAL A 44 -7.65 31.35 8.00
C VAL A 44 -8.36 32.30 7.02
N LEU A 45 -9.55 32.80 7.36
CA LEU A 45 -10.25 33.79 6.53
C LEU A 45 -9.47 35.10 6.33
N MET A 46 -8.50 35.41 7.19
CA MET A 46 -7.69 36.63 7.08
C MET A 46 -6.61 36.54 5.99
N LEU A 47 -6.17 35.34 5.59
CA LEU A 47 -5.06 35.13 4.65
C LEU A 47 -5.53 34.99 3.18
N MET A 48 -6.73 34.46 2.96
CA MET A 48 -7.30 34.29 1.60
C MET A 48 -7.77 35.61 0.96
N GLY A 49 -7.98 36.68 1.74
CA GLY A 49 -8.32 38.01 1.23
C GLY A 49 -7.19 38.71 0.45
N LEU A 50 -5.94 38.23 0.55
CA LEU A 50 -4.79 38.82 -0.13
C LEU A 50 -4.52 38.23 -1.53
N LEU A 51 -5.07 37.06 -1.88
CA LEU A 51 -4.75 36.35 -3.14
C LEU A 51 -5.78 36.48 -4.27
N GLY A 52 -6.78 37.37 -4.15
CA GLY A 52 -7.56 37.84 -5.29
C GLY A 52 -8.49 36.82 -5.98
N GLY A 53 -8.76 35.66 -5.38
CA GLY A 53 -9.78 34.73 -5.85
C GLY A 53 -11.18 35.23 -5.50
N SER A 54 -12.05 35.47 -6.50
CA SER A 54 -13.43 35.90 -6.25
C SER A 54 -14.28 34.71 -5.77
N VAL A 55 -14.55 34.65 -4.47
CA VAL A 55 -15.50 33.70 -3.87
C VAL A 55 -16.90 34.30 -3.96
N LYS A 56 -17.82 33.60 -4.63
CA LYS A 56 -19.23 34.02 -4.71
C LYS A 56 -19.97 33.49 -3.48
N VAL A 57 -20.22 34.35 -2.51
CA VAL A 57 -20.94 34.02 -1.26
C VAL A 57 -22.44 34.15 -1.51
N VAL A 58 -23.17 33.04 -1.47
CA VAL A 58 -24.64 33.07 -1.35
C VAL A 58 -24.96 33.17 0.14
N GLY A 59 -25.45 34.33 0.55
CA GLY A 59 -25.76 34.61 1.95
C GLY A 59 -27.06 33.95 2.39
N LYS A 60 -26.95 33.04 3.37
CA LYS A 60 -27.77 33.06 4.59
C LYS A 60 -27.15 32.15 5.67
N ASP A 61 -26.82 32.78 6.79
CA ASP A 61 -26.54 32.23 8.12
C ASP A 61 -25.32 31.29 8.33
N VAL A 62 -24.29 31.90 8.92
CA VAL A 62 -23.23 31.35 9.80
C VAL A 62 -22.34 30.22 9.25
N ASN A 63 -21.22 30.66 8.68
CA ASN A 63 -19.86 30.11 8.83
C ASN A 63 -19.51 28.71 8.29
N ASN A 64 -20.21 28.22 7.27
CA ASN A 64 -19.73 27.09 6.46
C ASN A 64 -19.49 27.56 5.02
N ILE A 65 -18.24 27.52 4.58
CA ILE A 65 -17.91 27.64 3.16
C ILE A 65 -18.02 26.23 2.58
N GLU A 66 -19.11 25.93 1.88
CA GLU A 66 -19.20 24.74 1.03
C GLU A 66 -18.45 25.05 -0.28
N VAL A 67 -17.31 24.38 -0.47
CA VAL A 67 -16.66 24.29 -1.78
C VAL A 67 -17.21 23.05 -2.46
N ASP A 68 -18.10 23.29 -3.42
CA ASP A 68 -18.78 22.24 -4.17
C ASP A 68 -17.89 21.82 -5.36
N SER A 69 -17.33 20.61 -5.29
CA SER A 69 -16.64 19.97 -6.40
C SER A 69 -17.34 18.66 -6.72
N ASP A 70 -18.56 18.76 -7.26
CA ASP A 70 -19.33 17.61 -7.71
C ASP A 70 -18.60 16.93 -8.88
N VAL A 71 -18.10 15.72 -8.63
CA VAL A 71 -17.58 14.82 -9.67
C VAL A 71 -18.68 13.82 -9.98
N SER A 72 -19.10 13.75 -11.26
CA SER A 72 -20.06 12.76 -11.74
C SER A 72 -19.38 11.74 -12.64
N LEU A 73 -19.70 10.46 -12.43
CA LEU A 73 -19.27 9.32 -13.23
C LEU A 73 -20.48 8.73 -13.93
N GLU A 74 -20.44 8.61 -15.25
CA GLU A 74 -21.46 7.90 -16.02
C GLU A 74 -21.05 6.45 -16.23
N ILE A 75 -21.96 5.52 -15.94
CA ILE A 75 -21.75 4.09 -16.06
C ILE A 75 -22.77 3.54 -17.09
N PRO A 76 -22.32 3.20 -18.31
CA PRO A 76 -23.18 2.62 -19.33
C PRO A 76 -23.76 1.26 -18.92
N SER A 77 -24.85 0.86 -19.57
CA SER A 77 -25.39 -0.50 -19.50
C SER A 77 -24.38 -1.53 -20.02
N GLY A 78 -24.27 -2.68 -19.35
CA GLY A 78 -23.34 -3.75 -19.69
C GLY A 78 -21.93 -3.61 -19.09
N THR A 79 -21.68 -2.57 -18.30
CA THR A 79 -20.40 -2.36 -17.61
C THR A 79 -20.24 -3.40 -16.49
N VAL A 80 -19.12 -4.11 -16.46
CA VAL A 80 -18.79 -5.04 -15.37
C VAL A 80 -18.32 -4.23 -14.16
N ILE A 81 -18.99 -4.41 -13.03
CA ILE A 81 -18.71 -3.70 -11.77
C ILE A 81 -17.92 -4.58 -10.79
N ALA A 82 -18.11 -5.91 -10.87
CA ALA A 82 -17.36 -6.87 -10.08
C ALA A 82 -17.26 -8.20 -10.83
N TYR A 83 -16.30 -9.02 -10.45
CA TYR A 83 -16.10 -10.34 -11.03
C TYR A 83 -15.51 -11.31 -10.01
N SER A 84 -15.74 -12.60 -10.24
CA SER A 84 -15.12 -13.69 -9.50
C SER A 84 -14.16 -14.43 -10.43
N ILE A 85 -12.96 -14.71 -9.93
CA ILE A 85 -11.91 -15.44 -10.63
C ILE A 85 -11.71 -16.83 -10.05
N MET A 86 -11.13 -17.72 -10.86
CA MET A 86 -10.54 -18.98 -10.40
C MET A 86 -9.14 -19.12 -10.99
N GLU A 87 -8.17 -19.47 -10.14
CA GLU A 87 -6.78 -19.69 -10.56
C GLU A 87 -6.64 -20.99 -11.36
N LEU A 88 -5.66 -21.02 -12.28
CA LEU A 88 -5.31 -22.18 -13.09
C LEU A 88 -4.02 -22.82 -12.58
N GLU A 89 -4.03 -24.12 -12.34
CA GLU A 89 -2.84 -24.94 -12.16
C GLU A 89 -2.41 -25.47 -13.53
N ILE A 90 -1.18 -25.16 -13.97
CA ILE A 90 -0.66 -25.56 -15.28
C ILE A 90 0.53 -26.50 -15.09
N LYS A 91 0.38 -27.72 -15.57
CA LYS A 91 1.41 -28.77 -15.47
C LYS A 91 2.43 -28.66 -16.58
N LYS A 92 3.64 -29.16 -16.35
CA LYS A 92 4.75 -29.18 -17.34
C LYS A 92 4.36 -29.90 -18.63
N ASN A 93 3.51 -30.91 -18.51
CA ASN A 93 2.98 -31.67 -19.65
C ASN A 93 1.88 -30.91 -20.45
N GLY A 94 1.56 -29.66 -20.08
CA GLY A 94 0.58 -28.81 -20.74
C GLY A 94 -0.88 -29.07 -20.34
N HIS A 95 -1.16 -30.02 -19.45
CA HIS A 95 -2.49 -30.15 -18.86
C HIS A 95 -2.71 -29.02 -17.85
N TYR A 96 -3.94 -28.55 -17.75
CA TYR A 96 -4.31 -27.53 -16.79
C TYR A 96 -5.56 -27.93 -16.02
N GLY A 97 -5.64 -27.48 -14.78
CA GLY A 97 -6.79 -27.63 -13.89
C GLY A 97 -7.24 -26.27 -13.37
N ILE A 98 -8.51 -26.18 -12.99
CA ILE A 98 -9.06 -25.01 -12.29
C ILE A 98 -8.98 -25.28 -10.79
N CYS A 99 -8.41 -24.34 -10.03
CA CYS A 99 -8.36 -24.39 -8.58
C CYS A 99 -9.74 -24.12 -8.00
N LEU A 100 -10.44 -25.17 -7.58
CA LEU A 100 -11.80 -25.07 -7.01
C LEU A 100 -11.81 -24.90 -5.49
N ARG A 101 -10.66 -25.02 -4.81
CA ARG A 101 -10.57 -24.95 -3.36
C ARG A 101 -9.96 -23.60 -2.95
N PRO A 102 -10.49 -22.92 -1.91
CA PRO A 102 -9.96 -21.65 -1.43
C PRO A 102 -8.49 -21.67 -0.98
N SER A 103 -7.92 -22.87 -0.76
CA SER A 103 -6.52 -23.06 -0.34
C SER A 103 -5.64 -23.66 -1.44
N ALA A 104 -6.18 -23.87 -2.65
CA ALA A 104 -5.41 -24.39 -3.77
C ALA A 104 -4.85 -23.21 -4.57
N MET A 105 -3.53 -23.03 -4.51
CA MET A 105 -2.83 -22.05 -5.31
C MET A 105 -2.65 -22.58 -6.74
N GLY A 106 -3.06 -21.79 -7.72
CA GLY A 106 -2.72 -22.00 -9.11
C GLY A 106 -1.28 -21.59 -9.41
N GLY A 107 -0.95 -21.53 -10.70
CA GLY A 107 0.38 -21.25 -11.19
C GLY A 107 0.97 -22.42 -11.98
N PHE A 108 2.23 -22.26 -12.34
CA PHE A 108 2.97 -23.25 -13.10
C PHE A 108 3.61 -24.27 -12.16
N GLU A 109 3.53 -25.55 -12.52
CA GLU A 109 4.19 -26.64 -11.82
C GLU A 109 5.71 -26.42 -11.79
N SER A 110 6.22 -26.01 -10.63
CA SER A 110 7.65 -25.81 -10.35
C SER A 110 8.22 -26.96 -9.52
N ASP A 111 9.52 -27.23 -9.65
CA ASP A 111 10.24 -28.20 -8.79
C ASP A 111 10.59 -27.62 -7.40
N SER A 112 10.21 -26.37 -7.12
CA SER A 112 10.49 -25.65 -5.87
C SER A 112 9.25 -25.48 -4.99
N ILE A 113 9.49 -25.39 -3.67
CA ILE A 113 8.46 -25.37 -2.61
C ILE A 113 7.52 -24.15 -2.77
N PRO A 114 6.20 -24.30 -2.59
CA PRO A 114 5.23 -23.23 -2.83
C PRO A 114 5.44 -22.03 -1.90
N PHE A 115 5.43 -20.82 -2.47
CA PHE A 115 5.38 -19.56 -1.74
C PHE A 115 3.93 -19.29 -1.32
N ASN A 116 3.67 -19.18 -0.02
CA ASN A 116 2.32 -19.08 0.52
C ASN A 116 1.82 -17.61 0.50
N GLY A 117 1.48 -17.08 -0.67
CA GLY A 117 0.91 -15.73 -0.83
C GLY A 117 -0.57 -15.79 -1.20
N SER A 118 -1.46 -15.91 -0.22
CA SER A 118 -2.90 -15.89 -0.44
C SER A 118 -3.39 -14.46 -0.62
N LEU A 119 -3.69 -14.04 -1.85
CA LEU A 119 -4.31 -12.74 -2.15
C LEU A 119 -5.75 -12.98 -2.61
N ASP A 120 -6.58 -13.52 -1.72
CA ASP A 120 -7.96 -13.86 -2.06
C ASP A 120 -8.87 -13.71 -0.83
N THR A 121 -9.37 -12.49 -0.60
CA THR A 121 -10.64 -12.24 0.09
C THR A 121 -11.13 -10.82 -0.19
N VAL A 122 -12.11 -10.69 -1.08
CA VAL A 122 -13.10 -9.62 -1.00
C VAL A 122 -14.41 -10.29 -0.56
N ASP A 123 -14.96 -9.80 0.54
CA ASP A 123 -16.23 -10.18 1.16
C ASP A 123 -16.24 -11.44 2.05
N ARG A 124 -15.90 -11.27 3.33
CA ARG A 124 -16.32 -12.20 4.38
C ARG A 124 -17.69 -11.74 4.90
N SER A 125 -18.70 -12.56 4.61
CA SER A 125 -20.10 -12.40 5.02
C SER A 125 -20.26 -11.88 6.45
N SER A 126 -20.82 -10.69 6.59
CA SER A 126 -21.44 -10.23 7.84
C SER A 126 -22.87 -10.77 7.89
N ASN A 127 -23.06 -11.92 8.56
CA ASN A 127 -24.39 -12.33 8.95
C ASN A 127 -24.92 -11.34 9.98
N GLY A 128 -25.99 -10.63 9.62
CA GLY A 128 -26.70 -9.73 10.50
C GLY A 128 -27.29 -10.47 11.70
N HIS A 129 -27.03 -9.95 12.89
CA HIS A 129 -28.03 -9.59 13.90
C HIS A 129 -27.33 -9.02 15.15
N GLY A 130 -27.80 -7.85 15.59
CA GLY A 130 -27.56 -7.33 16.94
C GLY A 130 -26.65 -6.11 16.97
N ALA A 131 -27.23 -4.96 17.30
CA ALA A 131 -26.51 -3.78 17.73
C ALA A 131 -25.65 -4.10 18.97
N GLN A 132 -24.36 -3.76 18.96
CA GLN A 132 -23.59 -3.62 20.18
C GLN A 132 -22.44 -2.62 20.01
N GLU A 133 -22.37 -1.73 20.99
CA GLU A 133 -21.40 -0.64 21.22
C GLU A 133 -19.95 -1.15 21.34
N ASP A 134 -19.00 -0.28 20.96
CA ASP A 134 -17.57 -0.30 21.32
C ASP A 134 -16.81 -1.63 21.15
N ALA A 135 -16.70 -2.14 19.92
CA ALA A 135 -15.82 -3.27 19.62
C ALA A 135 -14.37 -2.79 19.34
N PRO A 136 -13.34 -3.31 20.04
CA PRO A 136 -11.93 -2.97 19.79
C PRO A 136 -11.44 -3.49 18.44
N LEU A 137 -10.44 -2.82 17.86
CA LEU A 137 -9.81 -3.14 16.57
C LEU A 137 -9.39 -4.61 16.47
N THR A 138 -10.22 -5.47 15.87
CA THR A 138 -9.76 -6.76 15.36
C THR A 138 -9.21 -6.54 13.96
N ILE A 139 -8.02 -5.97 13.88
CA ILE A 139 -7.18 -6.08 12.69
C ILE A 139 -6.95 -7.59 12.50
N SER A 140 -7.47 -8.16 11.41
CA SER A 140 -7.29 -9.58 11.12
C SER A 140 -5.80 -9.93 11.08
N HIS A 141 -5.33 -10.61 12.13
CA HIS A 141 -3.93 -10.95 12.35
C HIS A 141 -3.32 -11.92 11.32
N SER A 142 -4.10 -12.45 10.36
CA SER A 142 -3.71 -13.66 9.62
C SER A 142 -3.11 -13.43 8.22
N GLY A 143 -3.04 -12.20 7.71
CA GLY A 143 -2.54 -11.95 6.35
C GLY A 143 -1.13 -11.38 6.28
N TRP A 144 -0.75 -10.48 7.20
CA TRP A 144 0.36 -9.53 6.97
C TRP A 144 1.48 -9.60 8.00
N SER A 145 1.42 -10.55 8.94
CA SER A 145 2.52 -10.85 9.87
C SER A 145 3.79 -11.38 9.18
N ASP A 146 3.77 -11.53 7.85
CA ASP A 146 4.87 -12.02 7.00
C ASP A 146 5.57 -10.90 6.19
N MET A 147 5.12 -9.65 6.34
CA MET A 147 5.67 -8.49 5.62
C MET A 147 6.89 -7.91 6.34
N ASP A 148 8.06 -8.47 6.06
CA ASP A 148 9.32 -8.03 6.65
C ASP A 148 9.98 -6.90 5.84
N LEU A 149 10.13 -5.73 6.46
CA LEU A 149 10.92 -4.62 5.93
C LEU A 149 12.28 -4.48 6.63
N SER A 150 12.58 -5.33 7.62
CA SER A 150 13.84 -5.30 8.36
C SER A 150 15.09 -5.37 7.48
N PRO A 151 15.11 -6.07 6.31
CA PRO A 151 16.26 -6.04 5.43
C PRO A 151 16.64 -4.63 4.95
N LEU A 152 15.69 -3.68 4.91
CA LEU A 152 16.01 -2.30 4.53
C LEU A 152 16.88 -1.59 5.57
N ALA A 153 16.83 -2.00 6.84
CA ALA A 153 17.67 -1.45 7.90
C ALA A 153 19.13 -1.89 7.79
N ASP A 154 19.36 -3.07 7.22
CA ASP A 154 20.69 -3.67 7.03
C ASP A 154 21.49 -3.03 5.87
N LEU A 155 20.82 -2.22 5.04
CA LEU A 155 21.49 -1.50 3.95
C LEU A 155 22.54 -0.51 4.49
N PRO A 156 23.67 -0.30 3.77
CA PRO A 156 24.65 0.70 4.14
C PRO A 156 24.01 2.08 4.30
N ARG A 157 24.48 2.86 5.29
CA ARG A 157 23.92 4.19 5.60
C ARG A 157 23.82 5.10 4.37
N SER A 158 24.85 5.12 3.53
CA SER A 158 24.85 5.90 2.28
C SER A 158 23.71 5.49 1.35
N THR A 159 23.48 4.18 1.20
CA THR A 159 22.40 3.62 0.38
C THR A 159 21.03 3.92 0.96
N ARG A 160 20.88 3.86 2.30
CA ARG A 160 19.62 4.21 2.96
C ARG A 160 19.27 5.69 2.80
N CYS A 161 20.25 6.59 2.95
CA CYS A 161 20.06 8.02 2.72
C CYS A 161 19.67 8.31 1.26
N GLU A 162 20.40 7.73 0.30
CA GLU A 162 20.12 7.93 -1.13
C GLU A 162 18.74 7.37 -1.51
N LEU A 163 18.38 6.18 -1.01
CA LEU A 163 17.08 5.56 -1.23
C LEU A 163 15.95 6.41 -0.62
N MET A 164 16.13 6.93 0.59
CA MET A 164 15.17 7.84 1.23
C MET A 164 14.95 9.10 0.38
N GLU A 165 16.02 9.77 -0.06
CA GLU A 165 15.91 10.96 -0.89
C GLU A 165 15.17 10.67 -2.20
N LYS A 166 15.50 9.54 -2.85
CA LYS A 166 14.84 9.12 -4.10
C LYS A 166 13.38 8.74 -3.91
N LEU A 167 13.04 8.08 -2.81
CA LEU A 167 11.65 7.78 -2.48
C LEU A 167 10.87 9.06 -2.20
N GLN A 168 11.42 10.01 -1.44
CA GLN A 168 10.77 11.30 -1.20
C GLN A 168 10.59 12.10 -2.50
N GLU A 169 11.53 12.03 -3.43
CA GLU A 169 11.37 12.59 -4.77
C GLU A 169 10.23 11.92 -5.53
N ALA A 170 10.19 10.58 -5.57
CA ALA A 170 9.16 9.81 -6.26
C ALA A 170 7.76 10.01 -5.65
N LEU A 171 7.64 10.15 -4.33
CA LEU A 171 6.35 10.39 -3.66
C LEU A 171 5.67 11.71 -4.06
N ARG A 172 6.40 12.65 -4.69
CA ARG A 172 5.82 13.90 -5.22
C ARG A 172 5.17 13.73 -6.59
N ASP A 173 5.46 12.63 -7.29
CA ASP A 173 4.96 12.34 -8.63
C ASP A 173 4.49 10.89 -8.70
N ARG A 174 3.17 10.69 -8.72
CA ARG A 174 2.57 9.35 -8.83
C ARG A 174 3.13 8.55 -10.01
N PHE A 175 3.39 9.18 -11.14
CA PHE A 175 3.93 8.47 -12.31
C PHE A 175 5.35 7.96 -12.05
N ALA A 176 6.18 8.73 -11.35
CA ALA A 176 7.53 8.31 -10.96
C ALA A 176 7.48 7.16 -9.95
N LEU A 177 6.55 7.19 -8.99
CA LEU A 177 6.35 6.12 -8.02
C LEU A 177 5.88 4.82 -8.70
N SER A 178 4.88 4.89 -9.60
CA SER A 178 4.39 3.72 -10.35
C SER A 178 5.46 3.15 -11.29
N TYR A 179 6.29 4.00 -11.90
CA TYR A 179 7.43 3.56 -12.69
C TYR A 179 8.46 2.80 -11.84
N LEU A 180 8.81 3.35 -10.66
CA LEU A 180 9.72 2.70 -9.74
C LEU A 180 9.18 1.34 -9.27
N GLN A 181 7.89 1.25 -8.94
CA GLN A 181 7.24 -0.01 -8.59
C GLN A 181 7.39 -1.04 -9.72
N SER A 182 7.13 -0.64 -10.96
CA SER A 182 7.22 -1.50 -12.14
C SER A 182 8.64 -1.99 -12.42
N GLU A 183 9.67 -1.17 -12.18
CA GLU A 183 11.06 -1.58 -12.34
C GLU A 183 11.50 -2.53 -11.23
N LEU A 184 11.13 -2.27 -9.97
CA LEU A 184 11.40 -3.17 -8.86
C LEU A 184 10.73 -4.53 -9.05
N GLU A 185 9.49 -4.54 -9.55
CA GLU A 185 8.77 -5.76 -9.90
C GLU A 185 9.56 -6.62 -10.90
N LYS A 186 10.04 -6.02 -12.00
CA LYS A 186 10.86 -6.74 -13.01
C LYS A 186 12.12 -7.35 -12.40
N LEU A 187 12.79 -6.62 -11.51
CA LEU A 187 14.02 -7.07 -10.87
C LEU A 187 13.75 -8.26 -9.92
N CYS A 188 12.65 -8.22 -9.16
CA CYS A 188 12.22 -9.32 -8.27
C CYS A 188 12.01 -10.63 -9.04
N TYR A 189 11.57 -10.57 -10.30
CA TYR A 189 11.39 -11.75 -11.14
C TYR A 189 12.69 -12.28 -11.74
N CYS A 190 13.65 -11.41 -12.09
CA CYS A 190 14.95 -11.83 -12.61
C CYS A 190 15.80 -12.55 -11.57
N GLU A 191 15.75 -12.14 -10.29
CA GLU A 191 16.52 -12.77 -9.21
C GLU A 191 16.14 -14.25 -8.99
N LYS A 192 14.89 -14.63 -9.28
CA LYS A 192 14.41 -16.02 -9.16
C LYS A 192 14.93 -16.95 -10.27
N ALA A 193 15.42 -16.41 -11.39
CA ALA A 193 15.82 -17.20 -12.55
C ALA A 193 17.29 -17.67 -12.52
N GLU A 194 18.13 -17.15 -11.61
CA GLU A 194 19.55 -17.48 -11.54
C GLU A 194 19.86 -18.53 -10.45
N THR A 195 19.44 -19.77 -10.69
CA THR A 195 20.11 -20.93 -10.08
C THR A 195 20.42 -21.99 -11.15
N PRO A 196 21.53 -21.85 -11.91
CA PRO A 196 22.02 -22.95 -12.70
C PRO A 196 22.60 -24.00 -11.75
N ILE A 197 21.94 -25.16 -11.69
CA ILE A 197 22.48 -26.39 -11.12
C ILE A 197 23.77 -26.70 -11.87
N ILE A 198 24.93 -26.53 -11.21
CA ILE A 198 26.20 -27.03 -11.72
C ILE A 198 26.16 -28.56 -11.62
N GLY A 199 25.86 -29.19 -12.75
CA GLY A 199 25.92 -30.63 -12.95
C GLY A 199 26.51 -30.93 -14.33
N GLU A 200 27.76 -31.37 -14.31
CA GLU A 200 28.50 -32.11 -15.34
C GLU A 200 29.21 -31.35 -16.49
N LYS A 201 30.53 -31.59 -16.50
CA LYS A 201 31.57 -31.29 -17.50
C LYS A 201 31.09 -31.42 -18.95
N GLU A 202 31.46 -30.43 -19.76
CA GLU A 202 32.27 -30.65 -20.97
C GLU A 202 32.92 -29.35 -21.49
N THR A 203 34.02 -29.54 -22.22
CA THR A 203 35.12 -28.63 -22.58
C THR A 203 34.81 -27.46 -23.54
N ILE A 204 35.48 -26.33 -23.30
CA ILE A 204 35.56 -25.00 -24.01
C ILE A 204 36.10 -25.13 -25.48
N PRO A 205 36.10 -24.13 -26.43
CA PRO A 205 36.09 -22.67 -26.21
C PRO A 205 35.49 -21.64 -27.22
N THR A 206 35.42 -20.40 -26.71
CA THR A 206 35.69 -19.07 -27.32
C THR A 206 34.56 -18.19 -27.89
N SER A 207 34.51 -16.97 -27.32
CA SER A 207 34.14 -15.66 -27.91
C SER A 207 32.72 -15.11 -27.69
N SER A 208 32.50 -14.39 -26.59
CA SER A 208 32.11 -12.97 -26.64
C SER A 208 32.23 -12.29 -25.26
N ARG A 209 32.60 -11.01 -25.28
CA ARG A 209 32.94 -10.12 -24.16
C ARG A 209 31.70 -9.63 -23.36
N VAL A 210 31.83 -9.72 -22.01
CA VAL A 210 31.43 -8.73 -20.95
C VAL A 210 29.93 -8.62 -20.59
N PRO A 211 29.53 -8.33 -19.32
CA PRO A 211 30.32 -8.02 -18.12
C PRO A 211 30.20 -9.00 -16.94
N GLU A 212 31.18 -8.85 -16.04
CA GLU A 212 31.20 -9.34 -14.67
C GLU A 212 29.90 -9.01 -13.91
N CYS A 213 29.22 -10.03 -13.40
CA CYS A 213 28.36 -9.90 -12.24
C CYS A 213 28.89 -10.82 -11.15
N VAL A 214 29.48 -10.21 -10.13
CA VAL A 214 29.66 -10.73 -8.76
C VAL A 214 29.31 -9.53 -7.86
N PRO A 215 28.68 -9.67 -6.67
CA PRO A 215 28.38 -10.88 -5.90
C PRO A 215 26.88 -11.13 -5.68
N THR A 216 26.55 -12.41 -5.57
CA THR A 216 25.38 -12.98 -4.89
C THR A 216 25.18 -12.30 -3.53
N GLY A 217 24.14 -11.47 -3.37
CA GLY A 217 23.90 -10.76 -2.11
C GLY A 217 22.65 -9.89 -2.00
N PHE A 218 21.75 -9.85 -3.00
CA PHE A 218 20.57 -8.97 -2.96
C PHE A 218 19.29 -9.64 -2.42
N SER A 219 19.38 -10.82 -1.81
CA SER A 219 18.25 -11.75 -1.76
C SER A 219 17.13 -11.46 -0.75
N SER A 220 17.12 -10.29 -0.09
CA SER A 220 16.02 -9.88 0.80
C SER A 220 15.70 -8.38 0.75
N HIS A 221 16.67 -7.54 0.35
CA HIS A 221 16.48 -6.08 0.25
C HIS A 221 15.53 -5.70 -0.90
N LEU A 222 15.65 -6.36 -2.05
CA LEU A 222 14.89 -6.03 -3.24
C LEU A 222 13.38 -6.33 -3.07
N PRO A 223 12.96 -7.51 -2.57
CA PRO A 223 11.57 -7.76 -2.22
C PRO A 223 11.03 -6.79 -1.16
N SER A 224 11.84 -6.42 -0.17
CA SER A 224 11.45 -5.45 0.87
C SER A 224 11.23 -4.05 0.29
N ALA A 225 12.09 -3.61 -0.64
CA ALA A 225 11.94 -2.34 -1.34
C ALA A 225 10.70 -2.33 -2.25
N TYR A 226 10.46 -3.42 -2.97
CA TYR A 226 9.26 -3.59 -3.80
C TYR A 226 7.97 -3.55 -2.96
N LEU A 227 7.96 -4.24 -1.82
CA LEU A 227 6.83 -4.23 -0.89
C LEU A 227 6.57 -2.82 -0.35
N LEU A 228 7.62 -2.10 0.07
CA LEU A 228 7.50 -0.73 0.55
C LEU A 228 6.90 0.21 -0.50
N VAL A 229 7.43 0.16 -1.73
CA VAL A 229 6.95 1.01 -2.84
C VAL A 229 5.53 0.64 -3.24
N SER A 230 5.18 -0.65 -3.25
CA SER A 230 3.81 -1.09 -3.52
C SER A 230 2.84 -0.59 -2.46
N ALA A 231 3.23 -0.63 -1.18
CA ALA A 231 2.40 -0.10 -0.11
C ALA A 231 2.18 1.40 -0.23
N MET A 232 3.19 2.15 -0.70
CA MET A 232 3.06 3.58 -0.97
C MET A 232 2.14 3.86 -2.16
N GLU A 233 2.22 3.09 -3.24
CA GLU A 233 1.40 3.33 -4.44
C GLU A 233 -0.10 3.30 -4.13
N GLU A 234 -0.53 2.39 -3.26
CA GLU A 234 -1.92 2.24 -2.83
C GLU A 234 -2.44 3.40 -1.95
N LEU A 235 -1.58 4.31 -1.48
CA LEU A 235 -1.98 5.44 -0.65
C LEU A 235 -2.50 6.62 -1.49
N PRO A 236 -3.44 7.43 -0.96
CA PRO A 236 -3.92 8.65 -1.63
C PRO A 236 -2.80 9.67 -1.88
N ASP A 237 -2.92 10.46 -2.96
CA ASP A 237 -1.94 11.50 -3.33
C ASP A 237 -1.67 12.52 -2.21
N GLU A 238 -2.70 12.88 -1.45
CA GLU A 238 -2.56 13.77 -0.29
C GLU A 238 -1.62 13.16 0.77
N THR A 239 -1.75 11.85 1.02
CA THR A 239 -0.89 11.10 1.93
C THR A 239 0.55 11.08 1.41
N LEU A 240 0.74 10.80 0.11
CA LEU A 240 2.07 10.80 -0.52
C LEU A 240 2.76 12.16 -0.41
N ASN A 241 2.00 13.24 -0.63
CA ASN A 241 2.51 14.60 -0.50
C ASN A 241 2.96 14.89 0.94
N ILE A 242 2.21 14.47 1.96
CA ILE A 242 2.59 14.63 3.38
C ILE A 242 3.86 13.80 3.67
N LEU A 243 3.93 12.54 3.22
CA LEU A 243 5.08 11.67 3.43
C LEU A 243 6.35 12.19 2.73
N SER A 244 6.24 12.73 1.51
CA SER A 244 7.38 13.27 0.76
C SER A 244 8.07 14.45 1.43
N ASN A 245 7.33 15.19 2.27
CA ASN A 245 7.81 16.37 2.99
C ASN A 245 8.02 16.11 4.48
N SER A 246 7.86 14.85 4.91
CA SER A 246 8.01 14.47 6.31
C SER A 246 9.47 14.39 6.69
N ARG A 247 9.78 14.91 7.89
CA ARG A 247 11.13 14.84 8.44
C ARG A 247 11.40 13.46 9.07
N PRO A 248 12.66 13.00 9.11
CA PRO A 248 13.05 11.74 9.74
C PRO A 248 12.55 11.58 11.19
N ASP A 249 12.67 12.63 12.01
CA ASP A 249 12.24 12.64 13.41
C ASP A 249 10.73 12.46 13.57
N PHE A 250 9.94 13.07 12.68
CA PHE A 250 8.50 12.87 12.63
C PHE A 250 8.15 11.44 12.20
N LEU A 251 8.79 10.90 11.15
CA LEU A 251 8.52 9.55 10.65
C LEU A 251 8.81 8.48 11.70
N SER A 252 9.95 8.57 12.38
CA SER A 252 10.29 7.65 13.48
C SER A 252 9.32 7.75 14.65
N ALA A 253 8.91 8.96 15.03
CA ALA A 253 7.92 9.14 16.10
C ALA A 253 6.54 8.60 15.71
N PHE A 254 6.13 8.81 14.46
CA PHE A 254 4.85 8.32 13.94
C PHE A 254 4.83 6.80 13.81
N ASP A 255 5.94 6.16 13.40
CA ASP A 255 6.10 4.70 13.37
C ASP A 255 5.89 4.09 14.78
N VAL A 256 6.50 4.67 15.81
CA VAL A 256 6.32 4.23 17.21
C VAL A 256 4.85 4.39 17.65
N LEU A 257 4.20 5.50 17.30
CA LEU A 257 2.78 5.71 17.60
C LEU A 257 1.90 4.64 16.91
N MET A 258 2.10 4.39 15.61
CA MET A 258 1.34 3.40 14.85
C MET A 258 1.52 1.98 15.40
N ARG A 259 2.74 1.62 15.79
CA ARG A 259 3.01 0.33 16.44
C ARG A 259 2.28 0.21 17.78
N GLY A 260 2.35 1.25 18.62
CA GLY A 260 1.63 1.28 19.90
C GLY A 260 0.11 1.19 19.72
N LEU A 261 -0.45 1.89 18.74
CA LEU A 261 -1.88 1.83 18.41
C LEU A 261 -2.27 0.42 17.93
N LYS A 262 -1.45 -0.21 17.09
CA LYS A 262 -1.67 -1.60 16.64
C LYS A 262 -1.65 -2.59 17.81
N GLU A 263 -0.66 -2.50 18.69
CA GLU A 263 -0.51 -3.41 19.84
C GLU A 263 -1.62 -3.25 20.89
N SER A 264 -2.14 -2.04 21.06
CA SER A 264 -3.17 -1.71 22.06
C SER A 264 -4.60 -1.77 21.54
N GLY A 265 -4.82 -2.22 20.29
CA GLY A 265 -6.15 -2.25 19.67
C GLY A 265 -6.77 -0.85 19.50
N GLY A 266 -5.93 0.15 19.22
CA GLY A 266 -6.35 1.52 18.87
C GLY A 266 -6.34 2.52 20.01
N ASN A 267 -5.86 2.13 21.20
CA ASN A 267 -5.96 2.94 22.41
C ASN A 267 -4.63 3.04 23.17
N VAL A 268 -3.92 4.15 23.03
CA VAL A 268 -2.61 4.39 23.65
C VAL A 268 -2.71 5.49 24.72
N SER A 269 -1.88 5.47 25.76
CA SER A 269 -1.85 6.59 26.72
C SER A 269 -1.18 7.81 26.10
N VAL A 270 -1.67 9.02 26.40
CA VAL A 270 -0.99 10.27 25.99
C VAL A 270 0.43 10.34 26.55
N LEU A 271 0.69 9.72 27.71
CA LEU A 271 2.03 9.68 28.34
C LEU A 271 3.04 8.82 27.57
N SER A 272 2.56 7.88 26.74
CA SER A 272 3.42 7.06 25.86
C SER A 272 3.72 7.71 24.51
N LEU A 273 3.32 8.97 24.30
CA LEU A 273 3.68 9.71 23.08
C LEU A 273 5.19 9.88 22.97
N PRO A 274 5.77 9.53 21.80
CA PRO A 274 7.15 9.86 21.48
C PRO A 274 7.39 11.36 21.61
N ALA A 275 8.58 11.75 22.08
CA ALA A 275 8.91 13.14 22.40
C ALA A 275 8.58 14.15 21.28
N PRO A 276 8.83 13.87 19.98
CA PRO A 276 8.44 14.79 18.91
C PRO A 276 6.93 15.05 18.80
N LEU A 277 6.10 14.05 19.11
CA LEU A 277 4.64 14.14 19.02
C LEU A 277 3.97 14.74 20.26
N GLN A 278 4.75 15.10 21.29
CA GLN A 278 4.26 15.89 22.42
C GLN A 278 4.05 17.36 22.02
N ASP A 279 4.78 17.83 21.00
CA ASP A 279 4.54 19.14 20.41
C ASP A 279 3.20 19.14 19.64
N ASN A 280 2.37 20.15 19.90
CA ASN A 280 1.03 20.23 19.30
C ASN A 280 1.05 20.45 17.79
N GLN A 281 2.04 21.16 17.23
CA GLN A 281 2.13 21.37 15.78
C GLN A 281 2.56 20.08 15.08
N VAL A 282 3.48 19.33 15.68
CA VAL A 282 3.91 18.03 15.15
C VAL A 282 2.79 16.98 15.29
N PHE A 283 2.05 17.00 16.39
CA PHE A 283 0.88 16.15 16.56
C PHE A 283 -0.23 16.47 15.55
N GLN A 284 -0.49 17.74 15.25
CA GLN A 284 -1.43 18.13 14.20
C GLN A 284 -1.05 17.56 12.83
N ARG A 285 0.25 17.41 12.53
CA ARG A 285 0.69 16.71 11.32
C ARG A 285 0.36 15.21 11.35
N ALA A 286 0.45 14.57 12.52
CA ALA A 286 0.01 13.18 12.68
C ALA A 286 -1.50 13.04 12.48
N GLU A 287 -2.30 13.99 12.99
CA GLU A 287 -3.74 14.06 12.73
C GLU A 287 -4.05 14.26 11.25
N GLN A 288 -3.31 15.16 10.56
CA GLN A 288 -3.46 15.38 9.12
C GLN A 288 -3.11 14.13 8.30
N LEU A 289 -2.04 13.44 8.64
CA LEU A 289 -1.60 12.22 7.94
C LEU A 289 -2.58 11.06 8.11
N LEU A 290 -3.21 10.92 9.28
CA LEU A 290 -4.28 9.93 9.46
C LEU A 290 -5.58 10.39 8.79
N GLY A 291 -5.86 11.70 8.83
CA GLY A 291 -7.04 12.28 8.18
C GLY A 291 -7.03 12.09 6.66
N SER A 292 -5.86 12.08 6.02
CA SER A 292 -5.75 11.86 4.56
C SER A 292 -6.19 10.45 4.13
N ILE A 293 -6.18 9.48 5.06
CA ILE A 293 -6.71 8.12 4.86
C ILE A 293 -8.05 7.89 5.59
N ARG A 294 -8.76 8.97 5.97
CA ARG A 294 -10.06 8.94 6.69
C ARG A 294 -10.00 8.24 8.05
N VAL A 295 -8.86 8.33 8.70
CA VAL A 295 -8.69 7.90 10.09
C VAL A 295 -8.61 9.13 10.97
N THR A 296 -9.39 9.15 12.05
CA THR A 296 -9.33 10.23 13.03
C THR A 296 -8.48 9.79 14.22
N LEU A 297 -7.47 10.59 14.55
CA LEU A 297 -6.74 10.46 15.80
C LEU A 297 -7.32 11.45 16.80
N ARG A 298 -7.93 10.95 17.87
CA ARG A 298 -8.45 11.78 18.96
C ARG A 298 -7.53 11.75 20.14
N ARG A 299 -7.32 12.92 20.73
CA ARG A 299 -6.59 13.11 21.98
C ARG A 299 -7.58 13.51 23.07
N ASP A 300 -7.86 12.59 23.97
CA ASP A 300 -8.57 12.83 25.22
C ASP A 300 -7.58 13.22 26.33
N ALA A 301 -8.07 13.45 27.55
CA ALA A 301 -7.25 13.92 28.67
C ALA A 301 -6.08 12.99 29.01
N ASP A 302 -6.26 11.68 28.87
CA ASP A 302 -5.28 10.64 29.24
C ASP A 302 -5.02 9.61 28.14
N ARG A 303 -5.83 9.59 27.08
CA ARG A 303 -5.79 8.57 26.02
C ARG A 303 -5.79 9.16 24.62
N LEU A 304 -5.11 8.45 23.74
CA LEU A 304 -5.17 8.60 22.29
C LEU A 304 -6.01 7.48 21.72
N ARG A 305 -6.98 7.83 20.88
CA ARG A 305 -7.88 6.88 20.24
C ARG A 305 -7.84 7.05 18.74
N MET A 306 -7.69 5.94 18.04
CA MET A 306 -7.78 5.88 16.59
C MET A 306 -9.18 5.41 16.21
N GLU A 307 -9.92 6.27 15.54
CA GLU A 307 -11.28 5.99 15.06
C GLU A 307 -11.26 5.90 13.53
N MET A 308 -11.78 4.80 12.99
CA MET A 308 -11.95 4.59 11.55
C MET A 308 -13.42 4.77 11.18
N GLU A 309 -13.68 5.49 10.08
CA GLU A 309 -15.05 5.67 9.57
C GLU A 309 -15.64 4.35 9.01
N ASN A 310 -14.78 3.46 8.52
CA ASN A 310 -15.15 2.15 7.97
C ASN A 310 -14.35 1.02 8.64
N ALA A 311 -14.90 -0.19 8.67
CA ALA A 311 -14.24 -1.37 9.24
C ALA A 311 -13.04 -1.88 8.39
N ASP A 312 -12.77 -1.26 7.24
CA ASP A 312 -11.64 -1.61 6.38
C ASP A 312 -10.35 -0.99 6.92
N GLY A 313 -9.55 -1.81 7.59
CA GLY A 313 -8.27 -1.41 8.17
C GLY A 313 -7.12 -1.32 7.17
N ALA A 314 -7.33 -1.68 5.89
CA ALA A 314 -6.26 -1.75 4.90
C ALA A 314 -5.48 -0.43 4.71
N PRO A 315 -6.11 0.76 4.60
CA PRO A 315 -5.37 2.01 4.41
C PRO A 315 -4.45 2.36 5.58
N ALA A 316 -4.87 2.08 6.82
CA ALA A 316 -4.03 2.32 7.99
C ALA A 316 -2.86 1.34 8.09
N LEU A 317 -3.05 0.11 7.62
CA LEU A 317 -1.97 -0.87 7.52
C LEU A 317 -0.96 -0.45 6.45
N LEU A 318 -1.42 -0.04 5.26
CA LEU A 318 -0.56 0.48 4.19
C LEU A 318 0.23 1.69 4.67
N LEU A 319 -0.43 2.66 5.31
CA LEU A 319 0.23 3.82 5.89
C LEU A 319 1.26 3.42 6.95
N GLY A 320 0.89 2.51 7.85
CA GLY A 320 1.79 2.00 8.88
C GLY A 320 3.04 1.34 8.27
N LEU A 321 2.87 0.54 7.23
CA LEU A 321 3.95 -0.13 6.51
C LEU A 321 4.85 0.88 5.78
N SER A 322 4.26 1.87 5.10
CA SER A 322 5.01 2.93 4.40
C SER A 322 5.83 3.78 5.36
N VAL A 323 5.24 4.23 6.47
CA VAL A 323 5.98 5.00 7.49
C VAL A 323 7.05 4.13 8.13
N HIS A 324 6.76 2.86 8.45
CA HIS A 324 7.74 1.96 9.02
C HIS A 324 8.96 1.81 8.12
N GLY A 325 8.76 1.52 6.82
CA GLY A 325 9.85 1.40 5.86
C GLY A 325 10.66 2.70 5.70
N LEU A 326 9.99 3.85 5.63
CA LEU A 326 10.69 5.14 5.62
C LEU A 326 11.49 5.37 6.90
N ALA A 327 10.93 5.05 8.07
CA ALA A 327 11.62 5.20 9.35
C ALA A 327 12.90 4.33 9.41
N LEU A 328 12.88 3.10 8.88
CA LEU A 328 14.06 2.23 8.81
C LEU A 328 15.18 2.80 7.92
N LEU A 329 14.83 3.55 6.88
CA LEU A 329 15.82 4.24 6.04
C LEU A 329 16.40 5.49 6.72
N CYS A 330 15.71 6.03 7.73
CA CYS A 330 16.13 7.20 8.50
C CYS A 330 16.95 6.89 9.75
N THR A 331 17.00 5.65 10.23
CA THR A 331 17.68 5.33 11.50
C THR A 331 19.20 5.39 11.35
N ASP A 332 19.88 6.18 12.18
CA ASP A 332 21.31 5.99 12.37
C ASP A 332 21.50 4.72 13.21
N VAL A 333 21.65 3.57 12.54
CA VAL A 333 22.08 2.34 13.22
C VAL A 333 23.49 2.61 13.75
N HIS A 334 23.61 2.63 15.08
CA HIS A 334 24.84 2.84 15.83
C HIS A 334 25.88 1.75 15.56
#